data_AF-A0A2V7WC50-F1
#
_entry.id   AF-A0A2V7WC50-F1
#
_cell.length_a   1.000
_cell.length_b   1.000
_cell.length_c   1.000
_cell.angle_alpha   90.00
_cell.angle_beta   90.00
_cell.angle_gamma   90.00
#
_symmetry.space_group_name_H-M   'P 1'
#
loop_
_entity.id
_entity.type
_entity.pdbx_description
1 polymer ?
#
loop_
_entity_poly.entity_id
_entity_poly.type
_entity_poly.pdbx_seq_one_letter_code
_entity_poly.pdbx_strand_id
1 'polypeptide(L)'
;MSLRSAWLGSAELIIGTFNAVTNGLTSSMPAAADRNVDMLIGGQAVLEGVMMRSLTGYSVAVRQPNGGVAIRKDRLVSIAKKYPFLKFPVIRGSVVLIQSLILGIRALNYSA
;
A
#
# COMPACT_ATOMS: atom_id res chain seq x y z
N MET A 1 5.81 -41.56 36.11
CA MET A 1 6.68 -40.89 35.13
C MET A 1 5.85 -39.82 34.44
N SER A 2 6.18 -38.54 34.69
CA SER A 2 5.23 -37.42 34.63
C SER A 2 4.94 -36.93 33.22
N LEU A 3 3.70 -37.12 32.75
CA LEU A 3 3.15 -36.53 31.53
C LEU A 3 3.20 -34.98 31.49
N ARG A 4 3.52 -34.33 32.62
CA ARG A 4 3.56 -32.87 32.74
C ARG A 4 4.86 -32.25 32.21
N SER A 5 5.98 -32.97 32.22
CA SER A 5 7.27 -32.44 31.74
C SER A 5 7.36 -32.39 30.21
N ALA A 6 6.68 -33.31 29.52
CA ALA A 6 6.66 -33.34 28.05
C ALA A 6 5.87 -32.16 27.44
N TRP A 7 4.81 -31.71 28.12
CA TRP A 7 4.01 -30.57 27.69
C TRP A 7 4.71 -29.23 27.94
N LEU A 8 5.43 -29.11 29.07
CA LEU A 8 6.26 -27.95 29.40
C LEU A 8 7.42 -27.76 28.41
N GLY A 9 8.10 -28.84 28.01
CA GLY A 9 9.20 -28.76 27.03
C GLY A 9 8.76 -28.34 25.63
N SER A 10 7.57 -28.77 25.21
CA SER A 10 7.01 -28.40 23.90
C SER A 10 6.60 -26.92 23.84
N ALA A 11 6.11 -26.37 24.95
CA ALA A 11 5.72 -24.96 25.03
C ALA A 11 6.91 -24.00 24.93
N GLU A 12 8.01 -24.32 25.62
CA GLU A 12 9.27 -23.54 25.56
C GLU A 12 9.87 -23.54 24.15
N LEU A 13 9.75 -24.65 23.41
CA LEU A 13 10.24 -24.72 22.02
C LEU A 13 9.43 -23.82 21.07
N ILE A 14 8.11 -23.76 21.23
CA ILE A 14 7.24 -22.89 20.41
C ILE A 14 7.52 -21.41 20.73
N ILE A 15 7.67 -21.07 22.02
CA ILE A 15 7.99 -19.70 22.45
C ILE A 15 9.39 -19.30 21.99
N GLY A 16 10.37 -20.19 22.10
CA GLY A 16 11.75 -19.95 21.67
C GLY A 16 11.87 -19.77 20.16
N THR A 17 11.18 -20.59 19.36
CA THR A 17 11.16 -20.43 17.89
C THR A 17 10.41 -19.18 17.47
N PHE A 18 9.32 -18.80 18.13
CA PHE A 18 8.63 -17.54 17.86
C PHE A 18 9.49 -16.31 18.21
N ASN A 19 10.19 -16.34 19.35
CA ASN A 19 11.16 -15.29 19.71
C ASN A 19 12.35 -15.23 18.75
N ALA A 20 12.83 -16.38 18.25
CA ALA A 20 13.89 -16.41 17.25
C ALA A 20 13.42 -15.85 15.91
N VAL A 21 12.19 -16.15 15.48
CA VAL A 21 11.59 -15.61 14.25
C VAL A 21 11.33 -14.11 14.37
N THR A 22 10.79 -13.63 15.50
CA THR A 22 10.54 -12.20 15.71
C THR A 22 11.84 -11.40 15.79
N ASN A 23 12.86 -11.89 16.51
CA ASN A 23 14.18 -11.26 16.53
C ASN A 23 14.90 -11.34 15.17
N GLY A 24 14.73 -12.44 14.42
CA GLY A 24 15.26 -12.59 13.04
C GLY A 24 14.56 -11.70 12.01
N LEU A 25 13.27 -11.45 12.17
CA LEU A 25 12.52 -10.46 11.38
C LEU A 25 12.94 -9.03 11.74
N THR A 26 13.26 -8.77 13.01
CA THR A 26 13.72 -7.45 13.46
C THR A 26 15.16 -7.18 13.02
N SER A 27 16.02 -8.20 12.91
CA SER A 27 17.40 -8.08 12.41
C SER A 27 17.51 -7.99 10.89
N SER A 28 16.50 -8.48 10.16
CA SER A 28 16.39 -8.29 8.70
C SER A 28 15.64 -7.01 8.31
N MET A 29 15.00 -6.33 9.27
CA MET A 29 14.54 -4.96 9.08
C MET A 29 15.74 -4.02 9.17
N PRO A 30 15.94 -3.12 8.18
CA PRO A 30 17.05 -2.18 8.22
C PRO A 30 16.86 -1.26 9.43
N ALA A 31 17.71 -1.44 10.45
CA ALA A 31 17.83 -0.53 11.56
C ALA A 31 18.35 0.80 11.01
N ALA A 32 17.48 1.83 11.05
CA ALA A 32 17.70 3.15 10.46
C ALA A 32 17.67 3.17 8.92
N ALA A 33 16.56 3.71 8.41
CA ALA A 33 16.41 4.41 7.14
C ALA A 33 17.73 4.67 6.39
N ASP A 34 18.03 3.82 5.40
CA ASP A 34 18.85 4.26 4.28
C ASP A 34 18.14 5.46 3.64
N ARG A 35 18.82 6.59 3.68
CA ARG A 35 18.37 7.88 3.14
C ARG A 35 18.63 7.99 1.64
N ASN A 36 19.04 6.92 0.98
CA ASN A 36 18.75 6.76 -0.44
C ASN A 36 17.26 6.46 -0.58
N VAL A 37 16.47 7.53 -0.53
CA VAL A 37 15.17 7.51 -1.17
C VAL A 37 15.49 7.30 -2.64
N ASP A 38 15.46 6.04 -3.09
CA ASP A 38 15.16 5.73 -4.48
C ASP A 38 13.92 6.56 -4.77
N MET A 39 14.12 7.73 -5.38
CA MET A 39 13.04 8.64 -5.65
C MET A 39 12.16 7.88 -6.64
N LEU A 40 11.10 7.25 -6.13
CA LEU A 40 10.06 6.62 -6.93
C LEU A 40 9.41 7.73 -7.75
N ILE A 41 10.03 8.01 -8.89
CA ILE A 41 9.56 8.94 -9.90
C ILE A 41 8.88 8.07 -10.93
N GLY A 42 7.55 8.10 -10.91
CA GLY A 42 6.72 7.45 -11.91
C GLY A 42 6.38 8.42 -13.04
N GLY A 43 6.36 7.92 -14.27
CA GLY A 43 5.88 8.65 -15.43
C GLY A 43 4.55 8.09 -15.94
N GLN A 44 3.65 8.97 -16.39
CA GLN A 44 2.48 8.57 -17.16
C GLN A 44 2.37 9.46 -18.41
N ALA A 45 2.06 8.85 -19.56
CA ALA A 45 1.73 9.59 -20.77
C ALA A 45 0.31 10.17 -20.67
N VAL A 46 0.15 11.43 -21.09
CA VAL A 46 -1.13 12.16 -21.12
C VAL A 46 -1.45 12.51 -22.58
N LEU A 47 -2.71 12.80 -22.87
CA LEU A 47 -3.24 12.96 -24.25
C LEU A 47 -2.35 13.79 -25.18
N GLU A 48 -1.74 14.87 -24.69
CA GLU A 48 -0.90 15.78 -25.48
C GLU A 48 0.48 16.01 -24.83
N GLY A 49 0.96 15.09 -23.99
CA GLY A 49 2.29 15.22 -23.40
C GLY A 49 2.61 14.23 -22.29
N VAL A 50 3.43 14.65 -21.33
CA VAL A 50 4.05 13.76 -20.34
C VAL A 50 3.84 14.29 -18.92
N MET A 51 3.44 13.40 -18.02
CA MET A 51 3.36 13.64 -16.60
C MET A 51 4.48 12.89 -15.87
N MET A 52 5.20 13.59 -14.98
CA MET A 52 6.12 12.99 -14.02
C MET A 52 5.61 13.23 -12.60
N ARG A 53 5.56 12.18 -11.78
CA ARG A 53 5.10 12.23 -10.39
C ARG A 53 6.20 11.70 -9.46
N SER A 54 6.49 12.48 -8.43
CA SER A 54 7.33 12.10 -7.29
C SER A 54 6.46 11.97 -6.03
N LEU A 55 7.06 11.48 -4.94
CA LEU A 55 6.42 11.36 -3.63
C LEU A 55 5.89 12.70 -3.08
N THR A 56 6.46 13.82 -3.50
CA THR A 56 6.18 15.17 -2.98
C THR A 56 5.45 16.10 -3.96
N GLY A 57 5.24 15.68 -5.22
CA GLY A 57 4.70 16.56 -6.25
C GLY A 57 4.53 15.90 -7.62
N TYR A 58 3.91 16.62 -8.53
CA TYR A 58 3.78 16.21 -9.93
C TYR A 58 3.97 17.40 -10.88
N SER A 59 4.42 17.09 -12.09
CA SER A 59 4.59 18.04 -13.17
C SER A 59 3.99 17.46 -14.44
N VAL A 60 3.21 18.27 -15.15
CA VAL A 60 2.60 17.90 -16.42
C VAL A 60 3.07 18.88 -17.48
N ALA A 61 3.61 18.37 -18.58
CA ALA A 61 3.86 19.13 -19.79
C ALA A 61 2.83 18.70 -20.84
N VAL A 62 2.06 19.65 -21.37
CA VAL A 62 1.10 19.40 -22.46
C VAL A 62 1.36 20.35 -23.62
N ARG A 63 1.26 19.82 -24.83
CA ARG A 63 1.28 20.60 -26.06
C ARG A 63 -0.08 21.27 -26.24
N GLN A 64 -0.08 22.59 -26.36
CA GLN A 64 -1.27 23.36 -26.67
C GLN A 64 -1.55 23.31 -28.19
N PRO A 65 -2.81 23.44 -28.62
CA PRO A 65 -3.17 23.45 -30.04
C PRO A 65 -2.60 24.65 -30.80
N ASN A 66 -2.14 25.69 -30.10
CA ASN A 66 -1.41 26.84 -30.67
C ASN A 66 0.09 26.56 -30.93
N GLY A 67 0.57 25.33 -30.70
CA GLY A 67 1.96 24.93 -30.91
C GLY A 67 2.90 25.19 -29.71
N GLY A 68 2.42 25.84 -28.64
CA GLY A 68 3.18 26.06 -27.41
C GLY A 68 3.19 24.85 -26.46
N VAL A 69 4.08 24.85 -25.47
CA VAL A 69 4.12 23.84 -24.39
C VAL A 69 3.69 24.50 -23.09
N ALA A 70 2.58 24.07 -22.50
CA ALA A 70 2.18 24.48 -21.15
C ALA A 70 2.73 23.49 -20.12
N ILE A 71 3.46 24.01 -19.13
CA ILE A 71 3.98 23.21 -18.02
C ILE A 71 3.25 23.64 -16.74
N ARG A 72 2.55 22.70 -16.10
CA ARG A 72 1.91 22.91 -14.81
C ARG A 72 2.63 22.06 -13.77
N LYS A 73 3.15 22.73 -12.74
CA LYS A 73 3.80 22.11 -11.58
C LYS A 73 2.92 22.36 -10.38
N ASP A 74 2.50 21.29 -9.71
CA ASP A 74 1.72 21.41 -8.49
C ASP A 74 2.30 20.49 -7.41
N ARG A 75 2.33 20.99 -6.18
CA ARG A 75 2.94 20.27 -5.05
C ARG A 75 1.83 19.39 -4.47
N LEU A 76 2.05 18.08 -4.41
CA LEU A 76 1.12 17.17 -3.78
C LEU A 76 1.19 17.42 -2.28
N VAL A 77 0.37 18.35 -1.77
CA VAL A 77 0.14 18.47 -0.33
C VAL A 77 -0.46 17.13 0.08
N SER A 78 0.33 16.32 0.78
CA SER A 78 0.01 14.94 1.11
C SER A 78 -1.31 14.86 1.88
N ILE A 79 -2.43 14.68 1.17
CA ILE A 79 -3.76 14.42 1.71
C ILE A 79 -3.74 13.17 2.60
N ALA A 80 -2.75 12.29 2.40
CA ALA A 80 -2.45 11.14 3.26
C ALA A 80 -2.00 11.53 4.69
N LYS A 81 -1.54 12.76 4.93
CA LYS A 81 -1.27 13.28 6.28
C LYS A 81 -2.52 13.79 6.99
N LYS A 82 -3.62 14.08 6.26
CA LYS A 82 -4.82 14.75 6.80
C LYS A 82 -5.90 13.78 7.30
N TYR A 83 -5.89 12.52 6.85
CA TYR A 83 -6.95 11.55 7.18
C TYR A 83 -6.40 10.21 7.73
N PRO A 84 -6.26 10.06 9.07
CA PRO A 84 -5.82 8.80 9.71
C PRO A 84 -6.82 7.63 9.56
N PHE A 85 -8.05 7.89 9.06
CA PHE A 85 -9.08 6.87 8.82
C PHE A 85 -8.83 6.00 7.58
N LEU A 86 -7.97 6.43 6.64
CA LEU A 86 -7.59 5.67 5.44
C LEU A 86 -6.65 4.48 5.72
N LYS A 87 -6.23 4.27 6.99
CA LYS A 87 -5.34 3.18 7.43
C LYS A 87 -6.07 1.93 7.95
N PHE A 88 -7.40 1.86 7.91
CA PHE A 88 -8.12 0.67 8.39
C PHE A 88 -8.33 -0.35 7.26
N PRO A 89 -7.51 -1.41 7.14
CA PRO A 89 -7.67 -2.48 6.14
C PRO A 89 -9.02 -3.21 6.25
N VAL A 90 -9.65 -3.15 7.44
CA VAL A 90 -10.94 -3.78 7.74
C VAL A 90 -12.09 -3.13 6.94
N ILE A 91 -12.12 -1.80 6.83
CA ILE A 91 -13.20 -1.09 6.12
C ILE A 91 -13.05 -1.26 4.59
N ARG A 92 -11.81 -1.26 4.08
CA ARG A 92 -11.53 -1.51 2.65
C ARG A 92 -12.01 -2.90 2.22
N GLY A 93 -11.82 -3.93 3.05
CA GLY A 93 -12.29 -5.29 2.77
C GLY A 93 -13.81 -5.40 2.74
N SER A 94 -14.50 -4.87 3.76
CA SER A 94 -15.96 -4.95 3.85
C SER A 94 -16.67 -4.22 2.70
N VAL A 95 -16.17 -3.05 2.30
CA VAL A 95 -16.78 -2.27 1.19
C VAL A 95 -16.67 -3.01 -0.15
N VAL A 96 -15.53 -3.65 -0.43
CA VAL A 96 -15.33 -4.43 -1.67
C VAL A 96 -16.24 -5.66 -1.71
N LEU A 97 -16.39 -6.36 -0.57
CA LEU A 97 -17.30 -7.50 -0.47
C LEU A 97 -18.77 -7.09 -0.71
N ILE A 98 -19.21 -5.99 -0.10
CA ILE A 98 -20.57 -5.47 -0.27
C ILE A 98 -20.81 -5.06 -1.73
N GLN A 99 -19.85 -4.39 -2.37
CA GLN A 99 -19.98 -4.01 -3.79
C GLN A 99 -20.09 -5.22 -4.72
N SER A 100 -19.24 -6.23 -4.53
CA SER A 100 -19.29 -7.47 -5.32
C SER A 100 -20.61 -8.21 -5.13
N LEU A 101 -21.16 -8.23 -3.90
CA LEU A 101 -22.44 -8.86 -3.61
C LEU A 101 -23.60 -8.15 -4.32
N ILE A 102 -23.64 -6.83 -4.28
CA ILE A 102 -24.68 -6.03 -4.96
C ILE A 102 -24.62 -6.27 -6.49
N LEU A 103 -23.42 -6.32 -7.05
CA LEU A 103 -23.24 -6.57 -8.48
C LEU A 103 -23.65 -8.00 -8.87
N GLY A 104 -23.30 -9.00 -8.04
CA GLY A 104 -23.71 -10.39 -8.24
C GLY A 104 -25.23 -10.55 -8.24
N ILE A 105 -25.93 -9.93 -7.28
CA ILE A 105 -27.40 -9.95 -7.21
C ILE A 105 -28.02 -9.27 -8.44
N ARG A 106 -27.45 -8.14 -8.88
CA ARG A 106 -27.92 -7.45 -10.10
C ARG A 106 -27.69 -8.26 -11.37
N ALA A 107 -26.55 -8.95 -11.48
CA ALA A 107 -26.25 -9.82 -12.61
C ALA A 107 -27.20 -11.03 -12.65
N LEU A 108 -27.50 -11.63 -11.50
CA LEU A 108 -28.49 -12.71 -11.38
C LEU A 108 -29.88 -12.25 -11.81
N ASN A 109 -30.32 -11.06 -11.36
CA ASN A 109 -31.62 -10.49 -11.74
C ASN A 109 -31.68 -10.04 -13.21
N TYR A 110 -30.57 -9.69 -13.84
CA TYR A 110 -30.52 -9.35 -15.25
C TYR A 110 -30.47 -10.60 -16.15
N SER A 111 -29.98 -11.72 -15.62
CA SER A 111 -29.85 -12.97 -16.34
C SER A 111 -31.13 -13.85 -16.29
N ALA A 112 -32.19 -13.37 -15.64
CA ALA A 112 -33.47 -14.06 -15.48
C ALA A 112 -34.63 -13.27 -16.09
#